data_AF-E6X5S3-F1
#
_entry.id   AF-E6X5S3-F1
#
_cell.length_a   1.000
_cell.length_b   1.000
_cell.length_c   1.000
_cell.angle_alpha   90.00
_cell.angle_beta   90.00
_cell.angle_gamma   90.00
#
_symmetry.space_group_name_H-M   'P 1'
#
loop_
_entity.id
_entity.type
_entity.pdbx_description
1 polymer ?
#
loop_
_entity_poly.entity_id
_entity_poly.type
_entity_poly.pdbx_seq_one_letter_code
_entity_poly.pdbx_strand_id
1 'polypeptide(L)'
;MEKKSKFNLFFKGFKEKTENFSLLFDFLMDFKYKNAWDRDIFPLLESVKTGKSFGVDWSDFIWGTICFRNGYVMFLKESIHQVGRKFPPIKDINGNALVDETGQWLENTEYIELNYSEFLKIPLDEFISICRKWYNEVL
;
A
#
# COMPACT_ATOMS: atom_id res chain seq x y z
N MET A 1 9.61 -23.97 -0.32
CA MET A 1 9.17 -24.59 0.96
C MET A 1 9.10 -23.58 2.10
N GLU A 2 10.06 -22.65 2.20
CA GLU A 2 10.13 -21.61 3.25
C GLU A 2 8.96 -20.61 3.24
N LYS A 3 8.56 -20.10 2.07
CA LYS A 3 7.48 -19.09 1.93
C LYS A 3 6.13 -19.57 2.52
N LYS A 4 5.69 -20.78 2.19
CA LYS A 4 4.44 -21.38 2.70
C LYS A 4 4.50 -21.64 4.22
N SER A 5 5.68 -21.99 4.74
CA SER A 5 5.89 -22.19 6.18
C SER A 5 5.75 -20.87 6.95
N LYS A 6 6.44 -19.81 6.50
CA LYS A 6 6.35 -18.46 7.10
C LYS A 6 4.93 -17.88 7.02
N PHE A 7 4.24 -18.05 5.89
CA PHE A 7 2.84 -17.64 5.73
C PHE A 7 1.95 -18.29 6.79
N ASN A 8 2.01 -19.63 6.88
CA ASN A 8 1.18 -20.39 7.80
C ASN A 8 1.51 -20.10 9.26
N LEU A 9 2.78 -19.88 9.58
CA LEU A 9 3.25 -19.51 10.92
C LEU A 9 2.68 -18.14 11.33
N PHE A 10 2.88 -17.13 10.48
CA PHE A 10 2.55 -15.75 10.82
C PHE A 10 1.03 -15.49 10.87
N PHE A 11 0.28 -16.05 9.90
CA PHE A 11 -1.17 -15.91 9.83
C PHE A 11 -1.93 -17.00 10.61
N LYS A 12 -1.26 -17.75 11.49
CA LYS A 12 -1.92 -18.68 12.40
C LYS A 12 -2.77 -17.87 13.40
N GLY A 13 -4.09 -17.88 13.21
CA GLY A 13 -5.06 -17.19 14.07
C GLY A 13 -5.70 -15.92 13.48
N PHE A 14 -5.33 -15.50 12.28
CA PHE A 14 -6.08 -14.47 11.55
C PHE A 14 -7.41 -15.09 11.07
N LYS A 15 -8.54 -14.46 11.45
CA LYS A 15 -9.89 -14.98 11.21
C LYS A 15 -10.30 -14.96 9.74
N GLU A 16 -9.78 -14.01 8.97
CA GLU A 16 -10.00 -13.91 7.52
C GLU A 16 -8.68 -14.08 6.78
N LYS A 17 -8.67 -15.00 5.82
CA LYS A 17 -7.57 -15.20 4.87
C LYS A 17 -8.13 -14.97 3.48
N THR A 18 -8.33 -13.71 3.12
CA THR A 18 -8.73 -13.34 1.77
C THR A 18 -7.52 -13.39 0.83
N GLU A 19 -7.75 -13.46 -0.48
CA GLU A 19 -6.67 -13.35 -1.48
C GLU A 19 -5.83 -12.09 -1.27
N ASN A 20 -6.42 -11.04 -0.70
CA ASN A 20 -5.78 -9.77 -0.41
C ASN A 20 -4.66 -9.88 0.66
N PHE A 21 -4.70 -10.87 1.57
CA PHE A 21 -3.59 -11.13 2.51
C PHE A 21 -2.31 -11.62 1.82
N SER A 22 -2.39 -12.12 0.58
CA SER A 22 -1.21 -12.47 -0.19
C SER A 22 -0.36 -11.24 -0.52
N LEU A 23 -0.99 -10.09 -0.82
CA LEU A 23 -0.30 -8.82 -1.09
C LEU A 23 0.47 -8.33 0.13
N LEU A 24 -0.18 -8.34 1.31
CA LEU A 24 0.47 -8.01 2.57
C LEU A 24 1.67 -8.95 2.83
N PHE A 25 1.48 -10.25 2.61
CA PHE A 25 2.55 -11.21 2.85
C PHE A 25 3.73 -11.06 1.90
N ASP A 26 3.47 -10.77 0.63
CA ASP A 26 4.51 -10.53 -0.36
C ASP A 26 5.36 -9.32 0.03
N PHE A 27 4.74 -8.23 0.47
CA PHE A 27 5.44 -7.09 1.07
C PHE A 27 6.31 -7.49 2.27
N LEU A 28 5.76 -8.22 3.26
CA LEU A 28 6.51 -8.63 4.45
C LEU A 28 7.74 -9.50 4.09
N MET A 29 7.60 -10.31 3.04
CA MET A 29 8.65 -11.21 2.55
C MET A 29 9.74 -10.53 1.71
N ASP A 30 9.47 -9.37 1.11
CA ASP A 30 10.45 -8.61 0.34
C ASP A 30 11.59 -8.08 1.23
N PHE A 31 11.28 -7.75 2.48
CA PHE A 31 12.26 -7.23 3.45
C PHE A 31 12.73 -8.34 4.40
N LYS A 32 13.73 -9.11 3.97
CA LYS A 32 14.20 -10.31 4.68
C LYS A 32 15.12 -10.08 5.87
N TYR A 33 15.58 -8.85 6.10
CA TYR A 33 16.63 -8.56 7.07
C TYR A 33 16.24 -7.41 7.99
N LYS A 34 16.45 -7.58 9.31
CA LYS A 34 16.11 -6.58 10.33
C LYS A 34 16.67 -5.20 10.05
N ASN A 35 17.87 -5.11 9.48
CA ASN A 35 18.50 -3.83 9.14
C ASN A 35 17.67 -2.96 8.19
N ALA A 36 17.00 -3.54 7.19
CA ALA A 36 16.12 -2.81 6.27
C ALA A 36 14.88 -2.29 7.01
N TRP A 37 14.36 -3.07 7.95
CA TRP A 37 13.23 -2.65 8.78
C TRP A 37 13.60 -1.48 9.69
N ASP A 38 14.75 -1.57 10.37
CA ASP A 38 15.20 -0.57 11.33
C ASP A 38 15.61 0.75 10.66
N ARG A 39 16.23 0.67 9.47
CA ARG A 39 16.74 1.84 8.76
C ARG A 39 15.70 2.51 7.85
N ASP A 40 14.87 1.72 7.19
CA ASP A 40 14.04 2.21 6.07
C ASP A 40 12.54 2.11 6.39
N ILE A 41 12.06 0.94 6.84
CA ILE A 41 10.61 0.70 7.01
C ILE A 41 10.03 1.41 8.23
N PHE A 42 10.53 1.14 9.43
CA PHE A 42 9.97 1.75 10.64
C PHE A 42 10.11 3.27 10.67
N PRO A 43 11.25 3.86 10.30
CA PRO A 43 11.37 5.31 10.22
C PRO A 43 10.36 5.94 9.26
N LEU A 44 10.08 5.30 8.12
CA LEU A 44 9.03 5.74 7.22
C LEU A 44 7.64 5.64 7.87
N LEU A 45 7.30 4.51 8.50
CA LEU A 45 5.99 4.36 9.13
C LEU A 45 5.75 5.38 10.25
N GLU A 46 6.78 5.72 11.02
CA GLU A 46 6.71 6.79 12.03
C GLU A 46 6.58 8.18 11.40
N SER A 47 7.25 8.44 10.28
CA SER A 47 7.13 9.73 9.57
C SER A 47 5.73 9.91 8.97
N VAL A 48 5.14 8.86 8.42
CA VAL A 48 3.76 8.84 7.93
C VAL A 48 2.79 9.06 9.11
N LYS A 49 2.96 8.34 10.22
CA LYS A 49 2.10 8.47 11.41
C LYS A 49 2.12 9.88 12.01
N THR A 50 3.28 10.52 12.01
CA THR A 50 3.44 11.87 12.56
C THR A 50 3.12 12.99 11.57
N GLY A 51 2.67 12.65 10.35
CA GLY A 51 2.37 13.61 9.29
C GLY A 51 3.59 14.38 8.77
N LYS A 52 4.81 13.88 9.06
CA LYS A 52 6.08 14.50 8.62
C LYS A 52 6.52 14.03 7.23
N SER A 53 5.92 12.97 6.72
CA SER A 53 6.15 12.52 5.35
C SER A 53 5.44 13.46 4.37
N PHE A 54 6.22 14.23 3.61
CA PHE A 54 5.73 14.88 2.39
C PHE A 54 5.38 13.80 1.36
N GLY A 55 4.28 13.98 0.63
CA GLY A 55 3.99 13.18 -0.58
C GLY A 55 3.17 11.91 -0.41
N VAL A 56 2.70 11.54 0.80
CA VAL A 56 1.74 10.42 0.99
C VAL A 56 0.31 10.75 0.55
N ASP A 57 0.20 11.28 -0.65
CA ASP A 57 -0.98 11.15 -1.51
C ASP A 57 -0.72 10.00 -2.48
N TRP A 58 -1.71 9.63 -3.30
CA TRP A 58 -1.63 8.57 -4.30
C TRP A 58 -0.46 8.70 -5.29
N SER A 59 0.39 9.72 -5.24
CA SER A 59 1.58 9.85 -6.07
C SER A 59 2.79 9.07 -5.55
N ASP A 60 2.86 8.74 -4.25
CA ASP A 60 4.07 8.17 -3.66
C ASP A 60 3.87 6.69 -3.33
N PHE A 61 4.00 5.85 -4.35
CA PHE A 61 4.10 4.40 -4.16
C PHE A 61 5.50 4.02 -3.74
N ILE A 62 5.78 4.20 -2.45
CA ILE A 62 7.08 3.94 -1.86
C ILE A 62 7.54 2.49 -2.12
N TRP A 63 6.57 1.58 -2.33
CA TRP A 63 6.81 0.18 -2.69
C TRP A 63 5.93 -0.30 -3.87
N GLY A 64 5.71 0.56 -4.87
CA GLY A 64 5.11 0.20 -6.18
C GLY A 64 3.59 0.02 -6.19
N THR A 65 3.05 -0.85 -5.34
CA THR A 65 1.59 -1.11 -5.23
C THR A 65 1.03 -0.78 -3.85
N ILE A 66 1.83 -0.10 -3.02
CA ILE A 66 1.47 0.27 -1.65
C ILE A 66 1.46 1.79 -1.54
N CYS A 67 0.37 2.34 -1.03
CA CYS A 67 0.27 3.77 -0.70
C CYS A 67 -0.32 3.97 0.70
N PHE A 68 -0.07 5.15 1.27
CA PHE A 68 -0.67 5.56 2.54
C PHE A 68 -1.61 6.74 2.30
N ARG A 69 -2.81 6.69 2.89
CA ARG A 69 -3.79 7.77 2.76
C ARG A 69 -4.84 7.68 3.84
N ASN A 70 -5.29 8.83 4.34
CA ASN A 70 -6.39 8.94 5.31
C ASN A 70 -6.22 8.05 6.55
N GLY A 71 -4.97 7.83 7.00
CA GLY A 71 -4.66 6.96 8.13
C GLY A 71 -4.71 5.46 7.83
N TYR A 72 -4.72 5.06 6.55
CA TYR A 72 -4.68 3.67 6.09
C TYR A 72 -3.45 3.40 5.23
N VAL A 73 -3.06 2.13 5.19
CA VAL A 73 -2.16 1.53 4.20
C VAL A 73 -3.00 0.73 3.23
N MET A 74 -2.87 1.02 1.94
CA MET A 74 -3.59 0.34 0.87
C MET A 74 -2.62 -0.49 0.03
N PHE A 75 -2.94 -1.77 -0.15
CA PHE A 75 -2.23 -2.67 -1.06
C PHE A 75 -3.07 -2.92 -2.29
N LEU A 76 -2.52 -2.59 -3.45
CA LEU A 76 -3.13 -2.76 -4.76
C LEU A 76 -2.57 -4.03 -5.42
N LYS A 77 -3.36 -4.70 -6.26
CA LYS A 77 -2.87 -5.82 -7.10
C LYS A 77 -1.96 -5.34 -8.24
N GLU A 78 -2.10 -4.08 -8.63
CA GLU A 78 -1.40 -3.46 -9.75
C GLU A 78 -1.08 -1.99 -9.41
N SER A 79 -0.24 -1.33 -10.21
CA SER A 79 0.12 0.07 -9.96
C SER A 79 -1.08 1.01 -10.12
N ILE A 80 -1.12 2.15 -9.43
CA ILE A 80 -2.25 3.08 -9.60
C ILE A 80 -2.42 3.55 -11.03
N HIS A 81 -1.34 3.72 -11.79
CA HIS A 81 -1.46 4.14 -13.18
C HIS A 81 -2.20 3.10 -14.02
N GLN A 82 -2.06 1.82 -13.70
CA GLN A 82 -2.83 0.76 -14.33
C GLN A 82 -4.27 0.76 -13.84
N VAL A 83 -4.52 1.03 -12.55
CA VAL A 83 -5.87 1.18 -12.00
C VAL A 83 -6.58 2.41 -12.56
N GLY A 84 -5.97 3.58 -12.53
CA GLY A 84 -6.48 4.87 -12.99
C GLY A 84 -6.82 4.87 -14.47
N ARG A 85 -6.07 4.13 -15.31
CA ARG A 85 -6.44 3.90 -16.72
C ARG A 85 -7.75 3.12 -16.92
N LYS A 86 -8.26 2.44 -15.89
CA LYS A 86 -9.56 1.75 -15.92
C LYS A 86 -10.71 2.70 -15.57
N PHE A 87 -10.41 3.90 -15.08
CA PHE A 87 -11.39 4.86 -14.60
C PHE A 87 -11.35 6.18 -15.40
N PRO A 88 -12.45 6.95 -15.41
CA PRO A 88 -12.46 8.25 -16.09
C PRO A 88 -11.45 9.24 -15.47
N PRO A 89 -10.73 10.03 -16.29
CA PRO A 89 -9.84 11.06 -15.80
C PRO A 89 -10.61 12.26 -15.25
N ILE A 90 -9.92 13.11 -14.48
CA ILE A 90 -10.44 14.44 -14.13
C ILE A 90 -10.52 15.29 -15.40
N LYS A 91 -11.66 15.95 -15.62
CA LYS A 91 -11.91 16.78 -16.81
C LYS A 91 -11.96 18.27 -16.46
N ASP A 92 -11.47 19.10 -17.37
CA ASP A 92 -11.64 20.55 -17.32
C ASP A 92 -13.08 20.98 -17.65
N ILE A 93 -13.35 22.29 -17.59
CA ILE A 93 -14.66 22.87 -17.92
C ILE A 93 -15.10 22.62 -19.37
N ASN A 94 -14.17 22.26 -20.26
CA ASN A 94 -14.43 21.97 -21.67
C ASN A 94 -14.56 20.45 -21.94
N GLY A 95 -14.45 19.62 -20.90
CA GLY A 95 -14.52 18.15 -21.00
C GLY A 95 -13.21 17.47 -21.39
N ASN A 96 -12.09 18.21 -21.49
CA ASN A 96 -10.77 17.64 -21.78
C ASN A 96 -10.17 17.03 -20.52
N ALA A 97 -9.47 15.89 -20.66
CA ALA A 97 -8.73 15.31 -19.55
C ALA A 97 -7.60 16.26 -19.12
N LEU A 98 -7.53 16.56 -17.83
CA LEU A 98 -6.38 17.28 -17.26
C LEU A 98 -5.16 16.37 -17.27
N VAL A 99 -3.98 16.93 -17.53
CA VAL A 99 -2.69 16.21 -17.54
C VAL A 99 -1.74 16.74 -16.48
N ASP A 100 -0.85 15.89 -16.00
CA ASP A 100 0.32 16.27 -15.21
C ASP A 100 1.47 16.81 -16.08
N GLU A 101 2.59 17.16 -15.44
CA GLU A 101 3.81 17.66 -16.09
C GLU A 101 4.48 16.64 -17.04
N THR A 102 4.14 15.36 -16.93
CA THR A 102 4.62 14.28 -17.80
C THR A 102 3.68 13.99 -18.96
N GLY A 103 2.53 14.67 -19.01
CA GLY A 103 1.50 14.47 -20.03
C GLY A 103 0.57 13.28 -19.74
N GLN A 104 0.61 12.68 -18.54
CA GLN A 104 -0.35 11.65 -18.14
C GLN A 104 -1.61 12.30 -17.57
N TRP A 105 -2.78 11.69 -17.81
CA TRP A 105 -4.03 12.24 -17.30
C TRP A 105 -4.08 12.17 -15.77
N LEU A 106 -4.60 13.23 -15.16
CA LEU A 106 -4.84 13.29 -13.72
C LEU A 106 -5.93 12.28 -13.33
N GLU A 107 -5.59 11.43 -12.37
CA GLU A 107 -6.43 10.36 -11.87
C GLU A 107 -7.38 10.90 -10.78
N ASN A 108 -8.67 10.54 -10.85
CA ASN A 108 -9.61 10.85 -9.77
C ASN A 108 -9.46 9.83 -8.65
N THR A 109 -8.56 10.11 -7.72
CA THR A 109 -8.13 9.16 -6.70
C THR A 109 -9.21 8.80 -5.67
N GLU A 110 -10.09 9.74 -5.34
CA GLU A 110 -11.27 9.47 -4.50
C GLU A 110 -12.26 8.54 -5.20
N TYR A 111 -12.51 8.78 -6.50
CA TYR A 111 -13.36 7.89 -7.28
C TYR A 111 -12.77 6.48 -7.38
N ILE A 112 -11.45 6.36 -7.57
CA ILE A 112 -10.77 5.06 -7.58
C ILE A 112 -10.93 4.36 -6.24
N GLU A 113 -10.72 5.05 -5.11
CA GLU A 113 -10.89 4.47 -3.76
C GLU A 113 -12.30 3.91 -3.54
N LEU A 114 -13.32 4.59 -4.05
CA LEU A 114 -14.71 4.17 -3.89
C LEU A 114 -15.12 3.02 -4.83
N ASN A 115 -14.45 2.87 -5.97
CA ASN A 115 -14.90 1.95 -7.03
C ASN A 115 -13.95 0.77 -7.29
N TYR A 116 -12.68 0.84 -6.89
CA TYR A 116 -11.72 -0.25 -7.07
C TYR A 116 -11.78 -1.21 -5.88
N SER A 117 -12.63 -2.23 -5.94
CA SER A 117 -12.86 -3.14 -4.80
C SER A 117 -11.72 -4.11 -4.47
N GLU A 118 -10.64 -4.12 -5.26
CA GLU A 118 -9.58 -5.14 -5.18
C GLU A 118 -8.37 -4.76 -4.31
N PHE A 119 -8.46 -3.68 -3.52
CA PHE A 119 -7.41 -3.34 -2.56
C PHE A 119 -7.57 -4.03 -1.20
N LEU A 120 -6.43 -4.31 -0.53
CA LEU A 120 -6.41 -4.52 0.92
C LEU A 120 -6.24 -3.17 1.61
N LYS A 121 -7.17 -2.79 2.50
CA LYS A 121 -7.09 -1.55 3.27
C LYS A 121 -6.89 -1.88 4.76
N ILE A 122 -5.76 -1.46 5.33
CA ILE A 122 -5.43 -1.70 6.74
C ILE A 122 -5.20 -0.36 7.44
N PRO A 123 -5.83 -0.09 8.60
CA PRO A 123 -5.49 1.08 9.42
C PRO A 123 -3.98 1.16 9.70
N LEU A 124 -3.38 2.34 9.64
CA LEU A 124 -1.93 2.51 9.77
C LEU A 124 -1.38 1.93 11.08
N ASP A 125 -2.05 2.16 12.21
CA ASP A 125 -1.63 1.60 13.51
C ASP A 125 -1.71 0.06 13.55
N GLU A 126 -2.72 -0.52 12.90
CA GLU A 126 -2.84 -1.97 12.75
C GLU A 126 -1.71 -2.51 11.87
N PHE A 127 -1.41 -1.82 10.76
CA PHE A 127 -0.32 -2.19 9.87
C PHE A 127 1.05 -2.12 10.56
N ILE A 128 1.31 -1.08 11.34
CA ILE A 128 2.54 -0.96 12.15
C ILE A 128 2.64 -2.14 13.13
N SER A 129 1.52 -2.51 13.78
CA SER A 129 1.48 -3.65 14.69
C SER A 129 1.80 -4.97 13.98
N ILE A 130 1.24 -5.18 12.79
CA ILE A 130 1.56 -6.35 11.93
C ILE A 130 3.05 -6.38 11.58
N CYS A 131 3.61 -5.24 11.16
CA CYS A 131 5.02 -5.10 10.82
C CYS A 131 5.94 -5.42 12.02
N ARG A 132 5.63 -4.90 13.21
CA ARG A 132 6.36 -5.18 14.45
C ARG A 132 6.27 -6.67 14.82
N LYS A 133 5.10 -7.28 14.66
CA LYS A 133 4.91 -8.72 14.88
C LYS A 133 5.80 -9.53 13.95
N TRP A 134 5.81 -9.22 12.65
CA TRP A 134 6.64 -9.91 11.65
C TRP A 134 8.13 -9.82 11.99
N TYR A 135 8.59 -8.60 12.28
CA TYR A 135 9.96 -8.33 12.66
C TYR A 135 10.43 -9.11 13.91
N ASN A 136 9.55 -9.31 14.89
CA ASN A 136 9.90 -9.99 16.14
C ASN A 136 9.75 -11.52 16.07
N GLU A 137 8.76 -12.03 15.34
CA GLU A 137 8.39 -13.46 15.37
C GLU A 137 8.92 -14.26 14.17
N VAL A 138 9.28 -13.60 13.07
CA VAL A 138 9.66 -14.28 11.81
C VAL A 138 11.08 -13.95 11.35
N LEU A 139 11.56 -12.74 11.62
CA LEU A 139 12.93 -12.30 11.31
C LEU A 139 13.87 -12.48 12.50
#